data_AF-A0A139SLK4-F1
#
_entry.id   AF-A0A139SLK4-F1
#
_cell.length_a   1.000
_cell.length_b   1.000
_cell.length_c   1.000
_cell.angle_alpha   90.00
_cell.angle_beta   90.00
_cell.angle_gamma   90.00
#
_symmetry.space_group_name_H-M   'P 1'
#
loop_
_entity.id
_entity.type
_entity.pdbx_description
1 polymer ?
#
loop_
_entity_poly.entity_id
_entity_poly.type
_entity_poly.pdbx_seq_one_letter_code
_entity_poly.pdbx_strand_id
1 'polypeptide(L)'
;MLPFALKFGALLALLLLGLALVLPSVALARPQIIARLAAPDGELLIEAEAHSPNAAGSSHIRMRYRYRGIELTYFDFGQNKPNSAVYPYLLRDEAQIRDLGLNPRTGHWYNPSYPQSGHTLYLPPSQFSAAEVDRLADHIRKNKEQLRDIFKSTPVRGSFALSVVKTTARIPYDGIARLVHAAPPLNTVLYGDRLTFVIEQDGRVLLYNSYRGERHPPEIVTWGQMLPPRKGSRKPRLRLRAVTVHEDEPRTFDSGFAKKLFGGRLRKDYEILPW
;
A
#
# COMPACT_ATOMS: atom_id res chain seq x y z
N MET A 1 -0.48 46.74 -35.60
CA MET A 1 0.50 46.42 -34.53
C MET A 1 -0.26 46.25 -33.23
N LEU A 2 -0.22 45.08 -32.57
CA LEU A 2 -0.95 44.90 -31.30
C LEU A 2 -0.36 45.79 -30.18
N PRO A 3 -1.19 46.38 -29.30
CA PRO A 3 -0.75 47.19 -28.17
C PRO A 3 0.21 46.43 -27.26
N PHE A 4 1.22 47.12 -26.72
CA PHE A 4 2.26 46.54 -25.87
C PHE A 4 1.71 45.78 -24.65
N ALA A 5 0.60 46.28 -24.07
CA ALA A 5 -0.10 45.63 -22.96
C ALA A 5 -0.73 44.27 -23.30
N LEU A 6 -1.23 44.10 -24.53
CA LEU A 6 -1.81 42.83 -25.01
C LEU A 6 -0.73 41.77 -25.25
N LYS A 7 0.47 42.19 -25.68
CA LYS A 7 1.61 41.28 -25.83
C LYS A 7 2.11 40.76 -24.49
N PHE A 8 2.17 41.61 -23.47
CA PHE A 8 2.55 41.21 -22.11
C PHE A 8 1.52 40.28 -21.47
N GLY A 9 0.22 40.56 -21.63
CA GLY A 9 -0.85 39.68 -21.14
C GLY A 9 -0.83 38.29 -21.79
N ALA A 10 -0.61 38.23 -23.11
CA ALA A 10 -0.50 36.97 -23.84
C ALA A 10 0.77 36.18 -23.44
N LEU A 11 1.90 36.87 -23.23
CA LEU A 11 3.14 36.23 -22.78
C LEU A 11 3.00 35.67 -21.36
N LEU A 12 2.38 36.43 -20.44
CA LEU A 12 2.13 36.00 -19.07
C LEU A 12 1.16 34.81 -19.02
N ALA A 13 0.11 34.81 -19.86
CA ALA A 13 -0.80 33.69 -20.00
C ALA A 13 -0.10 32.43 -20.53
N LEU A 14 0.75 32.55 -21.55
CA LEU A 14 1.58 31.45 -22.07
C LEU A 14 2.60 30.96 -21.03
N LEU A 15 3.17 31.85 -20.23
CA LEU A 15 4.12 31.50 -19.18
C LEU A 15 3.45 30.80 -18.01
N LEU A 16 2.23 31.21 -17.63
CA LEU A 16 1.39 30.50 -16.65
C LEU A 16 0.90 29.15 -17.19
N LEU A 17 0.54 29.07 -18.47
CA LEU A 17 0.19 27.81 -19.14
C LEU A 17 1.40 26.85 -19.16
N GLY A 18 2.59 27.38 -19.46
CA GLY A 18 3.86 26.66 -19.41
C GLY A 18 4.21 26.21 -17.99
N LEU A 19 4.00 27.05 -16.97
CA LEU A 19 4.21 26.68 -15.57
C LEU A 19 3.24 25.58 -15.12
N ALA A 20 1.98 25.63 -15.56
CA ALA A 20 0.97 24.61 -15.28
C ALA A 20 1.26 23.27 -15.99
N LEU A 21 1.98 23.29 -17.12
CA LEU A 21 2.46 22.11 -17.83
C LEU A 21 3.74 21.52 -17.20
N VAL A 22 4.55 22.33 -16.51
CA VAL A 22 5.85 21.93 -15.92
C VAL A 22 5.72 21.53 -14.44
N LEU A 23 4.70 21.99 -13.72
CA LEU A 23 4.44 21.57 -12.35
C LEU A 23 3.74 20.19 -12.32
N PRO A 24 4.38 19.11 -11.81
CA PRO A 24 3.83 17.75 -11.88
C PRO A 24 2.63 17.50 -10.95
N SER A 25 2.00 18.52 -10.36
CA SER A 25 1.17 18.31 -9.16
C SER A 25 0.14 19.41 -8.90
N VAL A 26 -0.78 19.65 -9.83
CA VAL A 26 -2.12 20.13 -9.44
C VAL A 26 -3.17 19.30 -10.17
N ALA A 27 -3.28 18.05 -9.74
CA ALA A 27 -4.41 17.19 -10.05
C ALA A 27 -5.37 17.25 -8.87
N LEU A 28 -6.48 17.98 -9.00
CA LEU A 28 -7.66 17.78 -8.14
C LEU A 28 -8.48 16.63 -8.73
N ALA A 29 -7.89 15.44 -8.86
CA ALA A 29 -8.69 14.25 -9.14
C ALA A 29 -9.50 13.97 -7.87
N ARG A 30 -10.81 14.25 -7.92
CA ARG A 30 -11.70 13.90 -6.81
C ARG A 30 -11.88 12.38 -6.78
N PRO A 31 -11.86 11.74 -5.60
CA PRO A 31 -12.22 10.34 -5.49
C PRO A 31 -13.62 10.09 -6.08
N GLN A 32 -13.72 9.12 -6.97
CA GLN A 32 -14.98 8.60 -7.48
C GLN A 32 -15.44 7.47 -6.55
N ILE A 33 -16.67 7.55 -6.05
CA ILE A 33 -17.28 6.41 -5.35
C ILE A 33 -17.53 5.30 -6.37
N ILE A 34 -16.95 4.12 -6.14
CA ILE A 34 -17.13 2.95 -7.01
C ILE A 34 -18.08 1.92 -6.40
N ALA A 35 -18.16 1.84 -5.07
CA ALA A 35 -19.08 0.94 -4.37
C ALA A 35 -19.56 1.55 -3.06
N ARG A 36 -20.83 1.27 -2.73
CA ARG A 36 -21.45 1.54 -1.43
C ARG A 36 -22.12 0.26 -0.99
N LEU A 37 -21.71 -0.29 0.15
CA LEU A 37 -22.32 -1.47 0.74
C LEU A 37 -22.84 -1.13 2.13
N ALA A 38 -24.15 -1.24 2.32
CA ALA A 38 -24.78 -1.12 3.62
C ALA A 38 -24.47 -2.38 4.45
N ALA A 39 -23.48 -2.29 5.33
CA ALA A 39 -23.04 -3.39 6.19
C ALA A 39 -23.66 -3.28 7.60
N PRO A 40 -23.62 -4.35 8.42
CA PRO A 40 -24.40 -4.43 9.66
C PRO A 40 -24.14 -3.31 10.67
N ASP A 41 -22.88 -2.86 10.79
CA ASP A 41 -22.51 -1.82 11.76
C ASP A 41 -22.27 -0.44 11.11
N GLY A 42 -22.55 -0.31 9.81
CA GLY A 42 -22.50 0.95 9.05
C GLY A 42 -22.14 0.75 7.58
N GLU A 43 -21.83 1.84 6.87
CA GLU A 43 -21.51 1.77 5.44
C GLU A 43 -20.04 1.42 5.19
N LEU A 44 -19.80 0.46 4.28
CA LEU A 44 -18.53 0.26 3.61
C LEU A 44 -18.54 1.04 2.28
N LEU A 45 -17.72 2.08 2.20
CA LEU A 45 -17.51 2.91 1.02
C LEU A 45 -16.18 2.55 0.36
N ILE A 46 -16.21 2.35 -0.96
CA ILE A 46 -15.01 2.14 -1.77
C ILE A 46 -14.92 3.28 -2.78
N GLU A 47 -13.83 4.01 -2.75
CA GLU A 47 -13.53 5.11 -3.65
C GLU A 47 -12.27 4.81 -4.45
N ALA A 48 -12.18 5.36 -5.66
CA ALA A 48 -11.02 5.26 -6.52
C ALA A 48 -10.67 6.63 -7.11
N GLU A 49 -9.39 6.96 -7.17
CA GLU A 49 -8.89 8.15 -7.83
C GLU A 49 -7.80 7.80 -8.83
N ALA A 50 -7.89 8.39 -10.02
CA ALA A 50 -6.79 8.42 -10.97
C ALA A 50 -5.68 9.32 -10.43
N HIS A 51 -4.43 8.85 -10.43
CA HIS A 51 -3.26 9.64 -10.08
C HIS A 51 -2.09 9.33 -11.03
N SER A 52 -1.12 10.24 -11.07
CA SER A 52 0.12 10.08 -11.86
C SER A 52 -0.16 9.67 -13.32
N PRO A 53 -0.74 10.58 -14.13
CA PRO A 53 -1.08 10.28 -15.51
C PRO A 53 0.21 10.00 -16.28
N ASN A 54 0.18 8.98 -17.15
CA ASN A 54 1.26 8.74 -18.11
C ASN A 54 0.91 9.34 -19.48
N ALA A 55 1.93 9.41 -20.34
CA ALA A 55 1.82 10.00 -21.67
C ALA A 55 0.77 9.31 -22.57
N ALA A 56 0.35 8.08 -22.24
CA ALA A 56 -0.68 7.34 -22.97
C ALA A 56 -2.11 7.65 -22.50
N GLY A 57 -2.31 8.62 -21.59
CA GLY A 57 -3.64 8.97 -21.06
C GLY A 57 -4.21 7.95 -20.08
N SER A 58 -3.41 6.96 -19.66
CA SER A 58 -3.74 6.06 -18.56
C SER A 58 -3.14 6.58 -17.26
N SER A 59 -3.73 6.19 -16.13
CA SER A 59 -3.34 6.64 -14.80
C SER A 59 -3.23 5.46 -13.85
N HIS A 60 -2.36 5.58 -12.86
CA HIS A 60 -2.39 4.67 -11.72
C HIS A 60 -3.67 4.94 -10.92
N ILE A 61 -4.24 3.89 -10.34
CA ILE A 61 -5.41 4.02 -9.47
C ILE A 61 -4.95 4.00 -8.02
N ARG A 62 -5.37 4.99 -7.24
CA ARG A 62 -5.33 4.91 -5.78
C ARG A 62 -6.74 4.60 -5.29
N MET A 63 -6.85 3.60 -4.43
CA MET A 63 -8.13 3.21 -3.82
C MET A 63 -8.23 3.82 -2.43
N ARG A 64 -9.44 4.03 -1.93
CA ARG A 64 -9.71 4.38 -0.53
C ARG A 64 -10.89 3.56 -0.04
N TYR A 65 -10.79 3.10 1.19
CA TYR A 65 -11.82 2.29 1.85
C TYR A 65 -12.24 3.01 3.11
N ARG A 66 -13.54 3.18 3.31
CA ARG A 66 -14.07 3.67 4.59
C ARG A 66 -15.10 2.70 5.12
N TYR A 67 -15.01 2.36 6.40
CA TYR A 67 -16.05 1.62 7.09
C TYR A 67 -16.54 2.45 8.26
N ARG A 68 -17.86 2.67 8.34
CA ARG A 68 -18.47 3.52 9.40
C ARG A 68 -17.92 4.94 9.42
N GLY A 69 -17.52 5.46 8.25
CA GLY A 69 -16.89 6.77 8.09
C GLY A 69 -15.39 6.82 8.43
N ILE A 70 -14.80 5.74 8.92
CA ILE A 70 -13.38 5.65 9.26
C ILE A 70 -12.60 5.12 8.06
N GLU A 71 -11.57 5.85 7.64
CA GLU A 71 -10.67 5.42 6.56
C GLU A 71 -9.76 4.27 7.00
N LEU A 72 -9.78 3.17 6.24
CA LEU A 72 -9.01 1.97 6.52
C LEU A 72 -7.67 2.02 5.79
N THR A 73 -6.60 1.64 6.49
CA THR A 73 -5.30 1.40 5.85
C THR A 73 -5.34 0.09 5.08
N TYR A 74 -4.77 0.11 3.87
CA TYR A 74 -4.68 -1.08 3.04
C TYR A 74 -3.28 -1.33 2.48
N PHE A 75 -3.02 -2.59 2.16
CA PHE A 75 -1.82 -3.03 1.45
C PHE A 75 -2.22 -3.91 0.27
N ASP A 76 -1.51 -3.79 -0.86
CA ASP A 76 -1.80 -4.61 -2.03
C ASP A 76 -1.50 -6.08 -1.74
N PHE A 77 -2.32 -6.96 -2.31
CA PHE A 77 -2.21 -8.41 -2.20
C PHE A 77 -2.28 -9.03 -3.59
N GLY A 78 -1.35 -9.94 -3.91
CA GLY A 78 -1.39 -10.75 -5.14
C GLY A 78 -1.01 -10.05 -6.46
N GLN A 79 -0.60 -8.77 -6.47
CA GLN A 79 -0.03 -8.16 -7.68
C GLN A 79 1.42 -8.61 -7.95
N ASN A 80 1.93 -8.35 -9.15
CA ASN A 80 3.26 -8.70 -9.71
C ASN A 80 4.50 -8.24 -8.89
N LYS A 81 4.35 -7.89 -7.60
CA LYS A 81 5.40 -7.55 -6.67
C LYS A 81 5.16 -8.24 -5.31
N PRO A 82 6.21 -8.57 -4.55
CA PRO A 82 6.14 -9.40 -3.36
C PRO A 82 5.59 -8.65 -2.15
N ASN A 83 4.31 -8.24 -2.20
CA ASN A 83 3.54 -7.98 -0.99
C ASN A 83 3.10 -9.29 -0.31
N SER A 84 3.43 -10.43 -0.90
CA SER A 84 3.52 -11.72 -0.20
C SER A 84 4.41 -11.65 1.05
N ALA A 85 5.28 -10.64 1.17
CA ALA A 85 6.17 -10.52 2.31
C ALA A 85 5.49 -10.03 3.61
N VAL A 86 4.36 -9.32 3.49
CA VAL A 86 3.55 -8.95 4.67
C VAL A 86 2.67 -10.13 5.11
N TYR A 87 2.51 -11.16 4.28
CA TYR A 87 1.61 -12.26 4.59
C TYR A 87 2.05 -13.11 5.80
N PRO A 88 3.33 -13.51 5.93
CA PRO A 88 3.75 -14.26 7.12
C PRO A 88 3.79 -13.41 8.39
N TYR A 89 4.02 -12.09 8.25
CA TYR A 89 3.82 -11.15 9.36
C TYR A 89 2.37 -11.22 9.89
N LEU A 90 1.39 -11.20 9.00
CA LEU A 90 -0.02 -11.31 9.37
C LEU A 90 -0.41 -12.66 9.98
N LEU A 91 0.23 -13.77 9.57
CA LEU A 91 -0.12 -15.12 10.03
C LEU A 91 0.49 -15.51 11.37
N ARG A 92 1.63 -14.93 11.76
CA ARG A 92 2.38 -15.36 12.97
C ARG A 92 1.94 -14.64 14.24
N ASP A 93 1.50 -13.39 14.15
CA ASP A 93 0.91 -12.67 15.29
C ASP A 93 -0.61 -12.94 15.33
N GLU A 94 -1.23 -12.87 16.51
CA GLU A 94 -2.66 -13.13 16.79
C GLU A 94 -3.66 -12.21 16.04
N ALA A 95 -3.19 -11.52 14.99
CA ALA A 95 -4.03 -10.82 14.04
C ALA A 95 -5.04 -11.82 13.46
N GLN A 96 -6.29 -11.68 13.86
CA GLN A 96 -7.35 -12.52 13.36
C GLN A 96 -7.63 -12.11 11.90
N ILE A 97 -7.15 -12.92 10.95
CA ILE A 97 -7.33 -12.71 9.51
C ILE A 97 -8.67 -13.30 9.07
N ARG A 98 -9.41 -12.54 8.25
CA ARG A 98 -10.60 -13.03 7.55
C ARG A 98 -10.34 -13.01 6.05
N ASP A 99 -10.13 -14.18 5.48
CA ASP A 99 -10.06 -14.33 4.03
C ASP A 99 -11.44 -14.11 3.39
N LEU A 100 -11.47 -13.35 2.31
CA LEU A 100 -12.70 -12.97 1.60
C LEU A 100 -12.87 -13.73 0.27
N GLY A 101 -12.07 -14.79 0.09
CA GLY A 101 -12.22 -15.75 -1.00
C GLY A 101 -11.61 -15.30 -2.34
N LEU A 102 -10.79 -14.24 -2.38
CA LEU A 102 -9.90 -14.05 -3.53
C LEU A 102 -8.83 -15.13 -3.53
N ASN A 103 -8.51 -15.62 -4.72
CA ASN A 103 -7.45 -16.60 -4.96
C ASN A 103 -6.16 -15.86 -5.38
N PRO A 104 -5.24 -15.53 -4.46
CA PRO A 104 -4.11 -14.71 -4.79
C PRO A 104 -2.99 -15.40 -5.56
N ARG A 105 -2.24 -14.60 -6.33
CA ARG A 105 -0.87 -14.95 -6.72
C ARG A 105 0.07 -14.87 -5.51
N THR A 106 0.07 -15.86 -4.62
CA THR A 106 1.09 -15.95 -3.56
C THR A 106 2.01 -17.14 -3.80
N GLY A 107 3.14 -16.89 -4.48
CA GLY A 107 4.16 -17.93 -4.69
C GLY A 107 3.67 -19.16 -5.47
N HIS A 108 4.52 -20.17 -5.59
CA HIS A 108 4.34 -21.34 -6.46
C HIS A 108 3.33 -22.39 -5.94
N TRP A 109 2.69 -22.17 -4.79
CA TRP A 109 1.81 -23.15 -4.12
C TRP A 109 0.33 -23.07 -4.54
N TYR A 110 0.00 -22.43 -5.66
CA TYR A 110 -1.39 -22.10 -5.97
C TYR A 110 -1.75 -22.21 -7.45
N ASN A 111 -3.02 -22.54 -7.69
CA ASN A 111 -3.63 -22.81 -8.99
C ASN A 111 -3.24 -21.73 -10.05
N PRO A 112 -2.41 -22.09 -11.05
CA PRO A 112 -1.79 -21.14 -11.98
C PRO A 112 -2.76 -20.55 -13.02
N SER A 113 -4.01 -21.03 -13.07
CA SER A 113 -4.90 -20.70 -14.19
C SER A 113 -5.34 -19.23 -14.19
N TYR A 114 -5.59 -18.59 -13.03
CA TYR A 114 -5.94 -17.15 -12.95
C TYR A 114 -5.63 -16.56 -11.56
N PRO A 115 -4.43 -15.98 -11.36
CA PRO A 115 -4.14 -15.28 -10.12
C PRO A 115 -5.04 -14.05 -9.95
N GLN A 116 -5.74 -13.98 -8.83
CA GLN A 116 -6.50 -12.80 -8.42
C GLN A 116 -5.63 -11.90 -7.55
N SER A 117 -5.99 -10.63 -7.49
CA SER A 117 -5.32 -9.63 -6.67
C SER A 117 -6.36 -8.77 -5.97
N GLY A 118 -5.99 -8.19 -4.84
CA GLY A 118 -6.90 -7.37 -4.06
C GLY A 118 -6.19 -6.65 -2.94
N HIS A 119 -6.95 -6.02 -2.07
CA HIS A 119 -6.38 -5.30 -0.93
C HIS A 119 -6.60 -6.07 0.38
N THR A 120 -5.59 -6.04 1.24
CA THR A 120 -5.71 -6.41 2.65
C THR A 120 -6.03 -5.15 3.44
N LEU A 121 -7.17 -5.12 4.12
CA LEU A 121 -7.64 -3.97 4.91
C LEU A 121 -7.37 -4.20 6.38
N TYR A 122 -6.81 -3.20 7.06
CA TYR A 122 -6.55 -3.24 8.49
C TYR A 122 -7.68 -2.54 9.25
N LEU A 123 -8.20 -3.23 10.27
CA LEU A 123 -9.20 -2.74 11.20
C LEU A 123 -8.56 -2.75 12.60
N PRO A 124 -8.03 -1.62 13.08
CA PRO A 124 -7.30 -1.59 14.34
C PRO A 124 -8.23 -1.89 15.53
N PRO A 125 -7.78 -2.69 16.52
CA PRO A 125 -8.56 -3.01 17.72
C PRO A 125 -9.00 -1.79 18.54
N SER A 126 -8.30 -0.67 18.42
CA SER A 126 -8.68 0.60 19.07
C SER A 126 -9.92 1.26 18.47
N GLN A 127 -10.38 0.82 17.29
CA GLN A 127 -11.53 1.39 16.56
C GLN A 127 -12.60 0.36 16.24
N PHE A 128 -12.23 -0.93 16.16
CA PHE A 128 -13.12 -2.02 15.76
C PHE A 128 -12.95 -3.20 16.72
N SER A 129 -14.05 -3.77 17.17
CA SER A 129 -14.07 -5.05 17.88
C SER A 129 -13.94 -6.23 16.90
N ALA A 130 -13.42 -7.36 17.37
CA ALA A 130 -13.30 -8.57 16.56
C ALA A 130 -14.64 -9.00 15.93
N ALA A 131 -15.72 -8.95 16.70
CA ALA A 131 -17.05 -9.32 16.25
C ALA A 131 -17.60 -8.40 15.14
N GLU A 132 -17.28 -7.10 15.17
CA GLU A 132 -17.61 -6.19 14.07
C GLU A 132 -16.83 -6.54 12.79
N VAL A 133 -15.54 -6.91 12.93
CA VAL A 133 -14.74 -7.36 11.78
C VAL A 133 -15.30 -8.65 11.19
N ASP A 134 -15.77 -9.59 12.01
CA ASP A 134 -16.40 -10.83 11.55
C ASP A 134 -17.69 -10.56 10.78
N ARG A 135 -18.59 -9.72 11.31
CA ARG A 135 -19.82 -9.34 10.63
C ARG A 135 -19.55 -8.63 9.30
N LEU A 136 -18.56 -7.74 9.27
CA LEU A 136 -18.15 -7.09 8.02
C LEU A 136 -17.58 -8.10 7.03
N ALA A 137 -16.72 -9.03 7.48
CA ALA A 137 -16.15 -10.07 6.63
C ALA A 137 -17.25 -10.93 5.99
N ASP A 138 -18.21 -11.39 6.79
CA ASP A 138 -19.34 -12.18 6.30
C ASP A 138 -20.21 -11.39 5.32
N HIS A 139 -20.43 -10.11 5.59
CA HIS A 139 -21.15 -9.24 4.67
C HIS A 139 -20.41 -9.06 3.33
N ILE A 140 -19.09 -8.84 3.36
CA ILE A 140 -18.30 -8.74 2.13
C ILE A 140 -18.30 -10.06 1.36
N ARG A 141 -18.18 -11.22 2.04
CA ARG A 141 -18.25 -12.54 1.40
C ARG A 141 -19.59 -12.75 0.69
N LYS A 142 -20.70 -12.39 1.34
CA LYS A 142 -22.05 -12.47 0.74
C LYS A 142 -22.20 -11.61 -0.52
N ASN A 143 -21.49 -10.48 -0.59
CA ASN A 143 -21.54 -9.53 -1.71
C ASN A 143 -20.32 -9.64 -2.64
N LYS A 144 -19.55 -10.73 -2.55
CA LYS A 144 -18.26 -10.86 -3.23
C LYS A 144 -18.36 -10.73 -4.76
N GLU A 145 -19.31 -11.43 -5.39
CA GLU A 145 -19.43 -11.40 -6.85
C GLU A 145 -19.86 -10.01 -7.36
N GLN A 146 -20.77 -9.34 -6.66
CA GLN A 146 -21.13 -7.94 -6.94
C GLN A 146 -19.89 -7.02 -6.86
N LEU A 147 -19.07 -7.16 -5.81
CA LEU A 147 -17.85 -6.38 -5.67
C LEU A 147 -16.85 -6.66 -6.80
N ARG A 148 -16.68 -7.93 -7.18
CA ARG A 148 -15.80 -8.31 -8.30
C ARG A 148 -16.26 -7.68 -9.61
N ASP A 149 -17.56 -7.71 -9.88
CA ASP A 149 -18.13 -7.09 -11.08
C ASP A 149 -17.94 -5.57 -11.08
N ILE A 150 -18.13 -4.91 -9.93
CA ILE A 150 -17.85 -3.47 -9.77
C ILE A 150 -16.38 -3.19 -10.09
N PHE A 151 -15.43 -3.93 -9.50
CA PHE A 151 -14.00 -3.72 -9.71
C PHE A 151 -13.62 -3.93 -11.19
N LYS A 152 -14.17 -4.97 -11.83
CA LYS A 152 -13.88 -5.30 -13.23
C LYS A 152 -14.48 -4.31 -14.22
N SER A 153 -15.69 -3.83 -13.96
CA SER A 153 -16.48 -3.07 -14.93
C SER A 153 -16.41 -1.56 -14.75
N THR A 154 -16.03 -1.05 -13.57
CA THR A 154 -16.06 0.39 -13.28
C THR A 154 -14.81 1.09 -13.83
N PRO A 155 -14.94 1.94 -14.87
CA PRO A 155 -13.84 2.81 -15.26
C PRO A 155 -13.64 3.91 -14.21
N VAL A 156 -12.39 4.15 -13.84
CA VAL A 156 -12.02 5.30 -13.00
C VAL A 156 -11.61 6.43 -13.92
N ARG A 157 -12.35 7.54 -13.83
CA ARG A 157 -12.11 8.72 -14.65
C ARG A 157 -11.32 9.75 -13.86
N GLY A 158 -10.37 10.38 -14.53
CA GLY A 158 -9.54 11.43 -13.94
C GLY A 158 -9.38 12.61 -14.88
N SER A 159 -9.19 13.80 -14.32
CA SER A 159 -8.91 15.02 -15.06
C SER A 159 -7.72 15.74 -14.44
N PHE A 160 -6.70 16.03 -15.26
CA PHE A 160 -5.44 16.63 -14.85
C PHE A 160 -5.22 17.96 -15.60
N ALA A 161 -4.33 18.81 -15.07
CA ALA A 161 -3.98 20.11 -15.66
C ALA A 161 -5.22 20.96 -15.99
N LEU A 162 -5.97 21.39 -14.97
CA LEU A 162 -7.21 22.19 -15.13
C LEU A 162 -8.26 21.54 -16.06
N SER A 163 -8.37 20.22 -16.01
CA SER A 163 -9.31 19.40 -16.82
C SER A 163 -8.96 19.25 -18.31
N VAL A 164 -7.77 19.67 -18.73
CA VAL A 164 -7.30 19.51 -20.12
C VAL A 164 -6.99 18.06 -20.44
N VAL A 165 -6.35 17.34 -19.51
CA VAL A 165 -5.95 15.94 -19.71
C VAL A 165 -6.97 15.03 -19.04
N LYS A 166 -7.83 14.41 -19.84
CA LYS A 166 -8.78 13.39 -19.38
C LYS A 166 -8.11 12.02 -19.43
N THR A 167 -8.29 11.24 -18.37
CA THR A 167 -7.79 9.86 -18.28
C THR A 167 -8.93 8.93 -17.92
N THR A 168 -8.82 7.70 -18.40
CA THR A 168 -9.67 6.60 -17.96
C THR A 168 -8.75 5.41 -17.68
N ALA A 169 -8.89 4.81 -16.52
CA ALA A 169 -8.13 3.64 -16.14
C ALA A 169 -9.05 2.58 -15.52
N ARG A 170 -8.66 1.31 -15.69
CA ARG A 170 -9.35 0.19 -15.06
C ARG A 170 -8.76 -0.05 -13.69
N ILE A 171 -9.60 -0.48 -12.75
CA ILE A 171 -9.13 -0.90 -11.43
C ILE A 171 -8.29 -2.18 -11.63
N PRO A 172 -7.04 -2.22 -11.17
CA PRO A 172 -6.12 -3.33 -11.44
C PRO A 172 -6.26 -4.47 -10.42
N TYR A 173 -7.41 -4.60 -9.77
CA TYR A 173 -7.67 -5.53 -8.68
C TYR A 173 -8.98 -6.27 -8.91
N ASP A 174 -9.09 -7.48 -8.38
CA ASP A 174 -10.30 -8.30 -8.44
C ASP A 174 -11.25 -8.04 -7.27
N GLY A 175 -10.78 -7.42 -6.18
CA GLY A 175 -11.62 -7.08 -5.04
C GLY A 175 -10.86 -6.78 -3.75
N ILE A 176 -11.51 -7.07 -2.62
CA ILE A 176 -10.88 -7.06 -1.29
C ILE A 176 -10.44 -8.49 -0.97
N ALA A 177 -9.17 -8.68 -0.65
CA ALA A 177 -8.63 -10.00 -0.37
C ALA A 177 -8.93 -10.44 1.06
N ARG A 178 -8.68 -9.55 2.02
CA ARG A 178 -8.67 -9.86 3.46
C ARG A 178 -9.07 -8.69 4.31
N LEU A 179 -9.64 -9.00 5.47
CA LEU A 179 -9.69 -8.11 6.63
C LEU A 179 -8.72 -8.61 7.69
N VAL A 180 -8.01 -7.69 8.33
CA VAL A 180 -7.07 -7.97 9.41
C VAL A 180 -7.47 -7.15 10.63
N HIS A 181 -7.80 -7.83 11.73
CA HIS A 181 -8.05 -7.16 13.01
C HIS A 181 -6.73 -6.93 13.74
N ALA A 182 -6.00 -5.90 13.31
CA ALA A 182 -4.71 -5.49 13.87
C ALA A 182 -4.42 -4.03 13.52
N ALA A 183 -3.48 -3.42 14.24
CA ALA A 183 -2.94 -2.13 13.85
C ALA A 183 -2.15 -2.27 12.53
N PRO A 184 -2.32 -1.35 11.55
CA PRO A 184 -1.55 -1.40 10.33
C PRO A 184 -0.07 -1.10 10.60
N PRO A 185 0.88 -1.75 9.91
CA PRO A 185 2.28 -1.38 10.05
C PRO A 185 2.48 0.08 9.61
N LEU A 186 3.37 0.80 10.30
CA LEU A 186 3.77 2.16 9.95
C LEU A 186 4.47 2.21 8.59
N ASN A 187 5.28 1.20 8.31
CA ASN A 187 6.00 1.12 7.05
C ASN A 187 6.35 -0.33 6.71
N THR A 188 6.39 -0.60 5.41
CA THR A 188 6.89 -1.85 4.85
C THR A 188 7.87 -1.51 3.74
N VAL A 189 9.14 -1.90 3.90
CA VAL A 189 10.18 -1.66 2.90
C VAL A 189 10.66 -2.99 2.34
N LEU A 190 10.39 -3.20 1.07
CA LEU A 190 10.84 -4.36 0.33
C LEU A 190 12.27 -4.14 -0.20
N TYR A 191 13.11 -5.17 -0.05
CA TYR A 191 14.38 -5.29 -0.75
C TYR A 191 14.40 -6.55 -1.63
N GLY A 192 14.58 -6.34 -2.93
CA GLY A 192 14.50 -7.42 -3.91
C GLY A 192 13.11 -8.05 -3.89
N ASP A 193 13.03 -9.34 -4.15
CA ASP A 193 11.80 -10.13 -4.15
C ASP A 193 11.54 -10.90 -2.84
N ARG A 194 12.48 -10.85 -1.88
CA ARG A 194 12.56 -11.85 -0.80
C ARG A 194 12.83 -11.32 0.60
N LEU A 195 13.28 -10.08 0.77
CA LEU A 195 13.54 -9.50 2.08
C LEU A 195 12.60 -8.33 2.30
N THR A 196 11.89 -8.31 3.42
CA THR A 196 11.02 -7.19 3.79
C THR A 196 11.29 -6.75 5.20
N PHE A 197 11.28 -5.45 5.37
CA PHE A 197 11.37 -4.78 6.64
C PHE A 197 9.99 -4.23 6.98
N VAL A 198 9.50 -4.52 8.18
CA VAL A 198 8.21 -4.02 8.68
C VAL A 198 8.46 -3.22 9.95
N ILE A 199 7.88 -2.02 10.04
CA ILE A 199 7.82 -1.24 11.27
C ILE A 199 6.38 -1.25 11.74
N GLU A 200 6.15 -1.71 12.96
CA GLU A 200 4.85 -1.67 13.61
C GLU A 200 4.59 -0.33 14.32
N GLN A 201 3.33 -0.07 14.67
CA GLN A 201 2.92 1.18 15.33
C GLN A 201 3.60 1.40 16.69
N ASP A 202 3.88 0.33 17.42
CA ASP A 202 4.58 0.37 18.70
C ASP A 202 6.11 0.57 18.54
N GLY A 203 6.60 0.63 17.30
CA GLY A 203 8.00 0.79 16.96
C GLY A 203 8.77 -0.52 16.87
N ARG A 204 8.17 -1.70 17.06
CA ARG A 204 8.87 -2.97 16.82
C ARG A 204 9.24 -3.07 15.33
N VAL A 205 10.47 -3.51 15.07
CA VAL A 205 11.01 -3.66 13.73
C VAL A 205 11.19 -5.15 13.45
N LEU A 206 10.59 -5.61 12.37
CA LEU A 206 10.64 -7.00 11.94
C LEU A 206 11.42 -7.13 10.63
N LEU A 207 12.25 -8.15 10.55
CA LEU A 207 12.88 -8.59 9.31
C LEU A 207 12.20 -9.88 8.86
N TYR A 208 11.60 -9.80 7.69
CA TYR A 208 11.01 -10.91 6.99
C TYR A 208 11.96 -11.40 5.90
N ASN A 209 12.13 -12.72 5.83
CA ASN A 209 12.96 -13.39 4.87
C ASN A 209 12.24 -14.56 4.19
N SER A 210 12.18 -14.52 2.86
CA SER A 210 11.69 -15.60 2.02
C SER A 210 12.76 -16.06 1.01
N TYR A 211 14.06 -16.00 1.37
CA TYR A 211 15.18 -16.13 0.42
C TYR A 211 15.24 -17.44 -0.40
N ARG A 212 14.56 -18.54 0.00
CA ARG A 212 14.85 -19.87 -0.58
C ARG A 212 13.67 -20.79 -0.88
N GLY A 213 12.57 -20.25 -1.43
CA GLY A 213 11.58 -21.07 -2.13
C GLY A 213 11.04 -22.26 -1.32
N GLU A 214 10.54 -23.29 -2.00
CA GLU A 214 9.66 -24.36 -1.47
C GLU A 214 10.17 -25.16 -0.26
N ARG A 215 11.48 -25.16 0.03
CA ARG A 215 12.07 -26.02 1.08
C ARG A 215 12.07 -25.42 2.48
N HIS A 216 11.97 -24.09 2.60
CA HIS A 216 11.99 -23.44 3.90
C HIS A 216 10.80 -22.49 4.03
N PRO A 217 10.00 -22.61 5.10
CA PRO A 217 8.92 -21.68 5.35
C PRO A 217 9.51 -20.27 5.54
N PRO A 218 8.84 -19.23 5.03
CA PRO A 218 9.26 -17.87 5.29
C PRO A 218 9.41 -17.59 6.78
N GLU A 219 10.46 -16.85 7.14
CA GLU A 219 10.80 -16.54 8.52
C GLU A 219 10.63 -15.05 8.79
N ILE A 220 10.06 -14.73 9.94
CA ILE A 220 10.02 -13.37 10.47
C ILE A 220 10.68 -13.37 11.84
N VAL A 221 11.61 -12.43 12.03
CA VAL A 221 12.34 -12.24 13.26
C VAL A 221 12.24 -10.79 13.70
N THR A 222 12.13 -10.56 15.01
CA THR A 222 12.28 -9.21 15.56
C THR A 222 13.73 -8.77 15.34
N TRP A 223 13.89 -7.75 14.51
CA TRP A 223 15.20 -7.23 14.10
C TRP A 223 15.63 -6.02 14.93
N GLY A 224 14.68 -5.29 15.51
CA GLY A 224 15.03 -4.17 16.36
C GLY A 224 13.84 -3.33 16.77
N GLN A 225 14.10 -2.04 16.97
CA GLN A 225 13.10 -1.06 17.38
C GLN A 225 13.33 0.30 16.72
N MET A 226 12.24 1.03 16.50
CA MET A 226 12.21 2.41 16.11
C MET A 226 12.19 3.28 17.37
N LEU A 227 13.12 4.21 17.42
CA LEU A 227 13.28 5.21 18.46
C LEU A 227 12.88 6.58 17.92
N PRO A 228 12.42 7.49 18.79
CA PRO A 228 12.11 8.85 18.39
C PRO A 228 13.36 9.55 17.82
N PRO A 229 13.18 10.58 16.97
CA PRO A 229 14.28 11.41 16.48
C PRO A 229 15.12 11.97 17.62
N ARG A 230 16.43 12.14 17.40
CA ARG A 230 17.28 12.89 18.34
C ARG A 230 17.02 14.39 18.23
N LYS A 231 17.33 15.15 19.28
CA LYS A 231 17.23 16.62 19.28
C LYS A 231 17.94 17.21 18.05
N GLY A 232 17.24 18.04 17.29
CA GLY A 232 17.75 18.67 16.07
C GLY A 232 17.62 17.82 14.79
N SER A 233 17.08 16.61 14.86
CA SER A 233 16.77 15.77 13.69
C SER A 233 15.27 15.54 13.59
N ARG A 234 14.75 15.47 12.35
CA ARG A 234 13.38 15.02 12.06
C ARG A 234 13.29 13.53 11.76
N LYS A 235 14.44 12.85 11.61
CA LYS A 235 14.47 11.44 11.22
C LYS A 235 14.29 10.54 12.44
N PRO A 236 13.31 9.63 12.43
CA PRO A 236 13.26 8.55 13.42
C PRO A 236 14.52 7.69 13.33
N ARG A 237 14.88 7.04 14.43
CA ARG A 237 16.12 6.26 14.55
C ARG A 237 15.78 4.78 14.61
N LEU A 238 16.41 3.94 13.78
CA LEU A 238 16.22 2.49 13.82
C LEU A 238 17.41 1.86 14.55
N ARG A 239 17.17 1.26 15.73
CA ARG A 239 18.16 0.48 16.46
C ARG A 239 17.99 -0.98 16.09
N LEU A 240 18.96 -1.56 15.38
CA LEU A 240 18.87 -2.90 14.80
C LEU A 240 19.90 -3.83 15.45
N ARG A 241 19.44 -4.98 15.95
CA ARG A 241 20.31 -6.06 16.45
C ARG A 241 20.75 -6.95 15.31
N ALA A 242 21.90 -7.60 15.47
CA ALA A 242 22.29 -8.68 14.58
C ALA A 242 21.27 -9.82 14.75
N VAL A 243 20.67 -10.26 13.64
CA VAL A 243 19.81 -11.44 13.61
C VAL A 243 20.36 -12.39 12.56
N THR A 244 20.46 -13.66 12.91
CA THR A 244 20.76 -14.71 11.96
C THR A 244 19.44 -15.34 11.56
N VAL A 245 19.20 -15.43 10.26
CA VAL A 245 17.98 -16.04 9.72
C VAL A 245 18.36 -17.30 8.98
N HIS A 246 17.63 -18.40 9.25
CA HIS A 246 17.88 -19.78 8.80
C HIS A 246 19.14 -20.47 9.34
N GLU A 247 19.02 -21.78 9.59
CA GLU A 247 20.06 -22.62 10.20
C GLU A 247 21.06 -23.22 9.19
N ASP A 248 20.62 -23.54 7.96
CA ASP A 248 21.44 -24.29 6.98
C ASP A 248 22.50 -23.44 6.25
N GLU A 249 22.26 -22.13 6.13
CA GLU A 249 23.23 -21.15 5.65
C GLU A 249 23.03 -19.84 6.42
N PRO A 250 23.56 -19.74 7.65
CA PRO A 250 23.29 -18.61 8.52
C PRO A 250 23.81 -17.33 7.90
N ARG A 251 22.89 -16.47 7.45
CA ARG A 251 23.20 -15.08 7.08
C ARG A 251 22.88 -14.18 8.25
N THR A 252 23.88 -13.41 8.67
CA THR A 252 23.72 -12.40 9.72
C THR A 252 23.28 -11.07 9.10
N PHE A 253 22.15 -10.56 9.57
CA PHE A 253 21.55 -9.29 9.19
C PHE A 253 21.71 -8.30 10.34
N ASP A 254 22.54 -7.27 10.14
CA ASP A 254 22.84 -6.26 11.15
C ASP A 254 22.57 -4.82 10.64
N SER A 255 22.90 -3.83 11.47
CA SER A 255 22.79 -2.42 11.07
C SER A 255 23.68 -2.05 9.86
N GLY A 256 24.79 -2.74 9.66
CA GLY A 256 25.69 -2.56 8.51
C GLY A 256 25.07 -3.07 7.22
N PHE A 257 24.42 -4.22 7.27
CA PHE A 257 23.60 -4.78 6.21
C PHE A 257 22.46 -3.84 5.83
N ALA A 258 21.68 -3.35 6.81
CA ALA A 258 20.59 -2.40 6.60
C ALA A 258 21.07 -1.12 5.89
N LYS A 259 22.24 -0.64 6.31
CA LYS A 259 22.92 0.53 5.74
C LYS A 259 23.36 0.32 4.28
N LYS A 260 23.68 -0.90 3.85
CA LYS A 260 24.18 -1.22 2.50
C LYS A 260 23.05 -1.59 1.54
N LEU A 261 22.09 -2.40 1.97
CA LEU A 261 21.12 -3.01 1.07
C LEU A 261 20.09 -2.03 0.50
N PHE A 262 19.44 -1.22 1.33
CA PHE A 262 18.26 -0.48 0.89
C PHE A 262 18.57 0.79 0.05
N GLY A 263 19.67 0.80 -0.71
CA GLY A 263 19.99 1.79 -1.74
C GLY A 263 19.97 3.24 -1.25
N GLY A 264 20.39 3.48 0.00
CA GLY A 264 20.30 4.79 0.64
C GLY A 264 18.88 5.25 1.02
N ARG A 265 17.81 4.56 0.61
CA ARG A 265 16.42 4.92 0.92
C ARG A 265 16.13 4.88 2.41
N LEU A 266 16.50 3.80 3.11
CA LEU A 266 16.38 3.77 4.57
C LEU A 266 17.21 4.86 5.25
N ARG A 267 18.36 5.27 4.71
CA ARG A 267 19.15 6.39 5.26
C ARG A 267 18.53 7.76 4.98
N LYS A 268 17.68 7.88 3.94
CA LYS A 268 16.91 9.10 3.68
C LYS A 268 15.83 9.27 4.75
N ASP A 269 15.15 8.20 5.10
CA ASP A 269 13.97 8.25 5.96
C ASP A 269 14.32 8.04 7.45
N TYR A 270 15.39 7.31 7.75
CA TYR A 270 15.78 6.89 9.09
C TYR A 270 17.27 7.10 9.39
N GLU A 271 17.59 7.30 10.65
CA GLU A 271 18.96 7.21 11.17
C GLU A 271 19.19 5.78 11.70
N ILE A 272 20.14 5.04 11.11
CA ILE A 272 20.36 3.62 11.42
C ILE A 272 21.46 3.46 12.47
N LEU A 273 21.10 2.88 13.61
CA LEU A 273 21.96 2.67 14.76
C LEU A 273 22.29 1.18 14.94
N PRO A 274 23.52 0.84 15.37
CA PRO A 274 23.79 -0.47 15.92
C PRO A 274 23.02 -0.66 17.24
N TRP A 275 22.76 -1.92 17.59
CA TRP A 275 22.24 -2.25 18.92
C TRP A 275 23.29 -2.01 19.98
#